data_AF-A0A5J5WJQ1-F1
#
_entry.id   AF-A0A5J5WJQ1-F1
#
_cell.length_a   1.000
_cell.length_b   1.000
_cell.length_c   1.000
_cell.angle_alpha   90.00
_cell.angle_beta   90.00
_cell.angle_gamma   90.00
#
_symmetry.space_group_name_H-M   'P 1'
#
loop_
_entity.id
_entity.type
_entity.pdbx_description
1 polymer ?
#
loop_
_entity_poly.entity_id
_entity_poly.type
_entity_poly.pdbx_seq_one_letter_code
_entity_poly.pdbx_strand_id
1 'polypeptide(L)'
;MELTNKKTVLVLLCFRPVLAICVASAPITASSPVPPPISQSLTAASSDPQIKSLCAKTEYPDLCLTTIAPFFNGKTDIASVVEMLIKAGTEQTKQANATATKMAADPKYADDPKTISGLKGCYEMYDDALDNMQNAMDTIPVYDIGTIETMVSAAITDYGTYDDGFTQQPNPVPDGVSPMVDIDENLQNIGSIILAITDLMH
;
A
#
# COMPACT_ATOMS: atom_id res chain seq x y z
N MET A 1 38.24 -5.02 -44.44
CA MET A 1 38.18 -4.95 -45.91
C MET A 1 38.15 -6.40 -46.37
N GLU A 2 37.09 -7.03 -46.83
CA GLU A 2 35.74 -6.70 -47.32
C GLU A 2 34.87 -7.97 -47.07
N LEU A 3 33.62 -7.86 -46.58
CA LEU A 3 32.34 -7.93 -47.34
C LEU A 3 32.18 -9.26 -48.14
N THR A 4 31.09 -10.03 -48.14
CA THR A 4 29.68 -9.85 -47.76
C THR A 4 29.00 -11.22 -47.91
N ASN A 5 28.00 -11.56 -47.09
CA ASN A 5 26.84 -12.31 -47.62
C ASN A 5 25.55 -11.79 -46.98
N LYS A 6 24.64 -11.42 -47.87
CA LYS A 6 23.56 -10.47 -47.76
C LYS A 6 22.28 -11.29 -47.83
N LYS A 7 21.59 -11.49 -46.70
CA LYS A 7 20.19 -11.96 -46.74
C LYS A 7 19.32 -10.79 -47.19
N THR A 8 19.24 -10.65 -48.51
CA THR A 8 18.32 -9.79 -49.24
C THR A 8 16.91 -10.31 -49.01
N VAL A 9 16.19 -9.76 -48.04
CA VAL A 9 14.73 -9.94 -47.96
C VAL A 9 14.12 -8.93 -48.91
N LEU A 10 13.58 -9.48 -49.99
CA LEU A 10 12.85 -8.83 -51.06
C LEU A 10 11.64 -8.08 -50.48
N VAL A 11 11.70 -6.75 -50.48
CA VAL A 11 10.56 -5.88 -50.17
C VAL A 11 9.60 -5.93 -51.37
N LEU A 12 8.64 -6.85 -51.32
CA LEU A 12 7.49 -6.86 -52.21
C LEU A 12 6.49 -5.82 -51.71
N LEU A 13 6.46 -4.68 -52.39
CA LEU A 13 5.44 -3.65 -52.28
C LEU A 13 4.11 -4.21 -52.79
N CYS A 14 3.27 -4.72 -51.90
CA CYS A 14 1.84 -4.88 -52.16
C CYS A 14 1.12 -3.61 -51.71
N PHE A 15 0.91 -2.70 -52.66
CA PHE A 15 -0.09 -1.64 -52.55
C PHE A 15 -1.46 -2.28 -52.27
N ARG A 16 -1.97 -2.14 -51.04
CA ARG A 16 -3.38 -2.37 -50.75
C ARG A 16 -4.09 -1.01 -50.67
N PRO A 17 -5.17 -0.80 -51.45
CA PRO A 17 -5.92 0.45 -51.37
C PRO A 17 -6.54 0.55 -49.97
N VAL A 18 -6.27 1.66 -49.30
CA VAL A 18 -6.90 2.03 -48.03
C VAL A 18 -8.38 2.25 -48.32
N LEU A 19 -9.21 1.26 -47.97
CA LEU A 19 -10.65 1.44 -47.90
C LEU A 19 -10.92 2.26 -46.64
N ALA A 20 -11.27 3.53 -46.83
CA ALA A 20 -11.68 4.41 -45.74
C ALA A 20 -12.97 3.84 -45.11
N ILE A 21 -12.81 3.17 -43.97
CA ILE A 21 -13.93 2.80 -43.10
C ILE A 21 -14.20 4.03 -42.23
N CYS A 22 -15.34 4.67 -42.47
CA CYS A 22 -15.87 5.71 -41.60
C CYS A 22 -16.23 5.08 -40.25
N VAL A 23 -15.33 5.18 -39.27
CA VAL A 23 -15.67 4.87 -37.88
C VAL A 23 -16.55 6.00 -37.39
N ALA A 24 -17.86 5.74 -37.27
CA ALA A 24 -18.75 6.63 -36.55
C ALA A 24 -18.33 6.60 -35.07
N SER A 25 -17.55 7.59 -34.65
CA SER A 25 -17.23 7.84 -33.25
C SER A 25 -18.51 8.27 -32.53
N ALA A 26 -19.18 7.30 -31.90
CA ALA A 26 -20.17 7.58 -30.87
C ALA A 26 -19.44 8.19 -29.65
N PRO A 27 -19.95 9.27 -29.05
CA PRO A 27 -19.35 9.84 -27.84
C PRO A 27 -19.62 8.90 -26.67
N ILE A 28 -18.59 8.17 -26.23
CA ILE A 28 -18.59 7.45 -24.95
C ILE A 28 -18.48 8.50 -23.85
N THR A 29 -19.61 8.98 -23.33
CA THR A 29 -19.65 9.67 -22.05
C THR A 29 -19.69 8.62 -20.94
N ALA A 30 -18.55 7.97 -20.70
CA ALA A 30 -18.32 7.19 -19.49
C ALA A 30 -18.10 8.18 -18.35
N SER A 31 -19.17 8.60 -17.68
CA SER A 31 -19.09 9.23 -16.38
C SER A 31 -18.65 8.16 -15.38
N SER A 32 -17.35 8.05 -15.11
CA SER A 32 -16.88 7.26 -13.96
C SER A 32 -17.54 7.80 -12.69
N PRO A 33 -18.06 6.95 -11.79
CA PRO A 33 -18.57 7.39 -10.51
C PRO A 33 -17.47 8.13 -9.75
N VAL A 34 -17.73 9.37 -9.34
CA VAL A 34 -16.83 10.11 -8.46
C VAL A 34 -16.81 9.37 -7.11
N PRO A 35 -15.65 8.95 -6.59
CA PRO A 35 -15.57 8.29 -5.30
C PRO A 35 -16.08 9.25 -4.19
N PRO A 36 -16.86 8.76 -3.22
CA PRO A 36 -17.45 9.60 -2.19
C PRO A 36 -16.36 10.27 -1.33
N PRO A 37 -16.62 11.49 -0.80
CA PRO A 37 -15.76 12.16 0.17
C PRO A 37 -15.50 11.30 1.41
N ILE A 38 -14.27 11.33 1.94
CA ILE A 38 -13.83 10.57 3.13
C ILE A 38 -14.77 10.74 4.33
N SER A 39 -15.31 11.94 4.55
CA SER A 39 -16.27 12.21 5.65
C SER A 39 -17.59 11.43 5.50
N GLN A 40 -18.04 11.15 4.28
CA GLN A 40 -19.21 10.32 4.02
C GLN A 40 -18.90 8.83 4.22
N SER A 41 -17.72 8.38 3.83
CA SER A 41 -17.32 6.97 4.04
C SER A 41 -17.04 6.67 5.51
N LEU A 42 -16.49 7.64 6.25
CA LEU A 42 -16.32 7.54 7.70
C LEU A 42 -17.66 7.47 8.43
N THR A 43 -18.63 8.29 8.05
CA THR A 43 -19.98 8.23 8.64
C THR A 43 -20.69 6.92 8.28
N ALA A 44 -20.47 6.34 7.11
CA ALA A 44 -21.01 5.04 6.74
C ALA A 44 -20.39 3.89 7.56
N ALA A 45 -19.07 3.74 7.58
CA ALA A 45 -18.38 2.69 8.33
C ALA A 45 -18.62 2.79 9.85
N SER A 46 -18.56 4.01 10.40
CA SER A 46 -18.84 4.29 11.81
C SER A 46 -20.34 4.34 12.15
N SER A 47 -21.24 4.06 11.22
CA SER A 47 -22.66 3.86 11.51
C SER A 47 -23.07 2.39 11.42
N ASP A 48 -22.27 1.56 10.75
CA ASP A 48 -22.53 0.14 10.60
C ASP A 48 -22.33 -0.62 11.93
N PRO A 49 -23.37 -1.27 12.48
CA PRO A 49 -23.26 -1.97 13.78
C PRO A 49 -22.30 -3.16 13.76
N GLN A 50 -22.14 -3.84 12.62
CA GLN A 50 -21.26 -5.00 12.50
C GLN A 50 -19.80 -4.55 12.45
N ILE A 51 -19.49 -3.51 11.67
CA ILE A 51 -18.15 -2.91 11.65
C ILE A 51 -17.76 -2.42 13.06
N LYS A 52 -18.67 -1.73 13.77
CA LYS A 52 -18.43 -1.33 15.17
C LYS A 52 -18.14 -2.52 16.06
N SER A 53 -18.95 -3.57 15.96
CA SER A 53 -18.79 -4.77 16.79
C SER A 53 -17.47 -5.48 16.51
N LEU A 54 -16.98 -5.47 15.27
CA LEU A 54 -15.69 -6.02 14.89
C LEU A 54 -14.56 -5.15 15.43
N CYS A 55 -14.56 -3.84 15.17
CA CYS A 55 -13.52 -2.93 15.65
C CYS A 55 -13.43 -2.87 17.19
N ALA A 56 -14.54 -3.04 17.90
CA ALA A 56 -14.57 -3.11 19.37
C ALA A 56 -13.81 -4.31 19.96
N LYS A 57 -13.45 -5.31 19.15
CA LYS A 57 -12.62 -6.46 19.56
C LYS A 57 -11.13 -6.22 19.37
N THR A 58 -10.75 -5.08 18.81
CA THR A 58 -9.35 -4.69 18.58
C THR A 58 -8.86 -3.80 19.72
N GLU A 59 -7.54 -3.74 19.93
CA GLU A 59 -6.93 -2.81 20.88
C GLU A 59 -7.08 -1.34 20.47
N TYR A 60 -7.36 -1.09 19.18
CA TYR A 60 -7.48 0.25 18.60
C TYR A 60 -8.83 0.45 17.87
N PRO A 61 -9.98 0.49 18.58
CA PRO A 61 -11.29 0.54 17.93
C PRO A 61 -11.50 1.75 17.02
N ASP A 62 -11.09 2.95 17.46
CA ASP A 62 -11.24 4.17 16.68
C ASP A 62 -10.35 4.15 15.43
N LEU A 63 -9.09 3.69 15.58
CA LEU A 63 -8.19 3.52 14.45
C LEU A 63 -8.76 2.52 13.44
N CYS A 64 -9.26 1.36 13.90
CA CYS A 64 -9.92 0.38 13.05
C CYS A 64 -11.06 0.99 12.21
N LEU A 65 -11.94 1.79 12.83
CA LEU A 65 -13.02 2.47 12.13
C LEU A 65 -12.50 3.46 11.07
N THR A 66 -11.49 4.25 11.42
CA THR A 66 -10.90 5.23 10.50
C THR A 66 -10.13 4.57 9.36
N THR A 67 -9.49 3.43 9.61
CA THR A 67 -8.73 2.65 8.61
C THR A 67 -9.67 1.98 7.61
N ILE A 68 -10.82 1.46 8.04
CA ILE A 68 -11.83 0.85 7.15
C ILE A 68 -12.52 1.91 6.29
N ALA A 69 -12.79 3.08 6.85
CA ALA A 69 -13.67 4.09 6.26
C ALA A 69 -13.41 4.40 4.77
N PRO A 70 -12.18 4.65 4.30
CA PRO A 70 -11.93 4.97 2.88
C PRO A 70 -12.23 3.81 1.92
N PHE A 71 -12.22 2.58 2.42
CA PHE A 71 -12.38 1.35 1.64
C PHE A 71 -13.76 0.69 1.85
N PHE A 72 -14.60 1.27 2.71
CA PHE A 72 -15.90 0.70 3.04
C PHE A 72 -16.80 0.62 1.81
N ASN A 73 -17.17 -0.60 1.45
CA ASN A 73 -17.97 -0.92 0.27
C ASN A 73 -19.36 -1.49 0.61
N GLY A 74 -19.77 -1.40 1.88
CA GLY A 74 -21.03 -1.93 2.39
C GLY A 74 -21.00 -3.41 2.78
N LYS A 75 -19.89 -4.14 2.54
CA LYS A 75 -19.70 -5.50 3.04
C LYS A 75 -19.18 -5.48 4.47
N THR A 76 -19.65 -6.43 5.26
CA THR A 76 -19.37 -6.52 6.70
C THR A 76 -18.96 -7.91 7.16
N ASP A 77 -18.93 -8.90 6.26
CA ASP A 77 -18.33 -10.21 6.54
C ASP A 77 -16.84 -10.06 6.84
N ILE A 78 -16.32 -10.93 7.72
CA ILE A 78 -14.98 -10.80 8.32
C ILE A 78 -13.91 -10.76 7.22
N ALA A 79 -13.98 -11.64 6.22
CA ALA A 79 -13.03 -11.68 5.11
C ALA A 79 -13.01 -10.36 4.32
N SER A 80 -14.18 -9.78 4.01
CA SER A 80 -14.25 -8.46 3.36
C SER A 80 -13.69 -7.35 4.23
N VAL A 81 -13.85 -7.42 5.56
CA VAL A 81 -13.27 -6.45 6.49
C VAL A 81 -11.74 -6.57 6.56
N VAL A 82 -11.21 -7.79 6.60
CA VAL A 82 -9.76 -8.05 6.48
C VAL A 82 -9.22 -7.52 5.16
N GLU A 83 -9.91 -7.74 4.04
CA GLU A 83 -9.54 -7.20 2.72
C GLU A 83 -9.47 -5.66 2.73
N MET A 84 -10.44 -4.98 3.34
CA MET A 84 -10.45 -3.51 3.46
C MET A 84 -9.30 -3.00 4.33
N LEU A 85 -9.02 -3.68 5.45
CA LEU A 85 -7.93 -3.32 6.35
C LEU A 85 -6.55 -3.53 5.71
N ILE A 86 -6.32 -4.64 5.01
CA ILE A 86 -5.07 -4.90 4.30
C ILE A 86 -4.88 -3.86 3.18
N LYS A 87 -5.92 -3.53 2.41
CA LYS A 87 -5.86 -2.44 1.42
C LYS A 87 -5.44 -1.10 2.03
N ALA A 88 -6.01 -0.77 3.19
CA ALA A 88 -5.66 0.44 3.90
C ALA A 88 -4.20 0.41 4.41
N GLY A 89 -3.77 -0.72 4.99
CA GLY A 89 -2.38 -0.92 5.43
C GLY A 89 -1.39 -0.80 4.27
N THR A 90 -1.69 -1.41 3.12
CA THR A 90 -0.89 -1.28 1.89
C THR A 90 -0.78 0.18 1.44
N GLU A 91 -1.89 0.92 1.40
CA GLU A 91 -1.87 2.32 0.96
C GLU A 91 -1.09 3.22 1.93
N GLN A 92 -1.24 3.02 3.23
CA GLN A 92 -0.46 3.76 4.22
C GLN A 92 1.03 3.40 4.18
N THR A 93 1.37 2.14 3.91
CA THR A 93 2.76 1.72 3.72
C THR A 93 3.39 2.38 2.49
N LYS A 94 2.66 2.49 1.38
CA LYS A 94 3.12 3.24 0.19
C LYS A 94 3.37 4.72 0.52
N GLN A 95 2.53 5.32 1.35
CA GLN A 95 2.71 6.70 1.80
C GLN A 95 3.92 6.86 2.72
N ALA A 96 4.18 5.89 3.60
CA ALA A 96 5.36 5.84 4.45
C ALA A 96 6.64 5.72 3.60
N ASN A 97 6.65 4.82 2.62
CA ASN A 97 7.75 4.65 1.67
C ASN A 97 8.03 5.94 0.88
N ALA A 98 7.00 6.59 0.35
CA ALA A 98 7.12 7.87 -0.32
C ALA A 98 7.67 8.98 0.62
N THR A 99 7.27 8.95 1.89
CA THR A 99 7.74 9.89 2.91
C THR A 99 9.21 9.67 3.24
N ALA A 100 9.64 8.43 3.49
CA ALA A 100 11.04 8.08 3.69
C ALA A 100 11.91 8.48 2.50
N THR A 101 11.44 8.21 1.27
CA THR A 101 12.12 8.61 0.03
C THR A 101 12.28 10.12 -0.07
N LYS A 102 11.20 10.88 0.20
CA LYS A 102 11.23 12.34 0.18
C LYS A 102 12.19 12.89 1.24
N MET A 103 12.20 12.30 2.42
CA MET A 103 13.11 12.69 3.50
C MET A 103 14.55 12.40 3.13
N ALA A 104 14.87 11.24 2.55
CA ALA A 104 16.23 10.92 2.13
C ALA A 104 16.77 11.90 1.08
N ALA A 105 15.89 12.51 0.28
CA ALA A 105 16.22 13.53 -0.70
C ALA A 105 16.18 14.97 -0.16
N ASP A 106 15.75 15.18 1.08
CA ASP A 106 15.60 16.51 1.67
C ASP A 106 16.98 17.08 2.05
N PRO A 107 17.32 18.31 1.59
CA PRO A 107 18.58 18.97 1.95
C PRO A 107 18.83 19.05 3.46
N LYS A 108 17.79 19.01 4.31
CA LYS A 108 17.94 19.00 5.77
C LYS A 108 18.75 17.82 6.31
N TYR A 109 18.80 16.71 5.57
CA TYR A 109 19.55 15.51 5.95
C TYR A 109 20.78 15.25 5.07
N ALA A 110 21.07 16.14 4.10
CA ALA A 110 22.12 15.92 3.10
C ALA A 110 23.52 15.76 3.69
N ASP A 111 23.78 16.37 4.85
CA ASP A 111 25.07 16.34 5.54
C ASP A 111 25.20 15.22 6.57
N ASP A 112 24.17 14.38 6.76
CA ASP A 112 24.27 13.18 7.61
C ASP A 112 24.03 11.86 6.83
N PRO A 113 25.12 11.23 6.35
CA PRO A 113 25.06 9.95 5.64
C PRO A 113 24.40 8.83 6.44
N LYS A 114 24.46 8.87 7.79
CA LYS A 114 23.83 7.85 8.63
C LYS A 114 22.32 7.95 8.55
N THR A 115 21.76 9.14 8.77
CA THR A 115 20.31 9.38 8.61
C THR A 115 19.82 9.03 7.21
N ILE A 116 20.58 9.37 6.15
CA ILE A 116 20.23 8.96 4.77
C ILE A 116 20.18 7.43 4.65
N SER A 117 21.17 6.72 5.20
CA SER A 117 21.19 5.26 5.21
C SER A 117 20.03 4.66 6.02
N GLY A 118 19.69 5.26 7.17
CA GLY A 118 18.54 4.86 7.98
C GLY A 118 17.22 4.99 7.22
N LEU A 119 17.01 6.12 6.54
CA LEU A 119 15.83 6.34 5.69
C LEU A 119 15.75 5.37 4.51
N LYS A 120 16.89 4.99 3.92
CA LYS A 120 16.95 3.93 2.90
C LYS A 120 16.63 2.55 3.48
N GLY A 121 17.04 2.29 4.72
CA GLY A 121 16.63 1.09 5.46
C GLY A 121 15.12 1.02 5.64
N CYS A 122 14.47 2.12 6.07
CA CYS A 122 13.01 2.19 6.15
C CYS A 122 12.35 1.88 4.80
N TYR A 123 12.89 2.41 3.69
CA TYR A 123 12.39 2.08 2.35
C TYR A 123 12.40 0.58 2.06
N GLU A 124 13.52 -0.10 2.32
CA GLU A 124 13.67 -1.54 2.05
C GLU A 124 12.68 -2.36 2.89
N MET A 125 12.52 -2.01 4.17
CA MET A 125 11.55 -2.67 5.03
C MET A 125 10.10 -2.42 4.62
N TYR A 126 9.76 -1.21 4.15
CA TYR A 126 8.41 -0.96 3.64
C TYR A 126 8.12 -1.71 2.33
N ASP A 127 9.11 -1.91 1.46
CA ASP A 127 8.94 -2.75 0.27
C ASP A 127 8.66 -4.21 0.67
N ASP A 128 9.40 -4.76 1.65
CA ASP A 128 9.16 -6.10 2.18
C ASP A 128 7.77 -6.20 2.84
N ALA A 129 7.36 -5.19 3.61
CA ALA A 129 6.03 -5.12 4.20
C ALA A 129 4.91 -5.08 3.15
N LEU A 130 5.14 -4.42 2.00
CA LEU A 130 4.18 -4.38 0.89
C LEU A 130 4.03 -5.75 0.23
N ASP A 131 5.14 -6.47 0.02
CA ASP A 131 5.11 -7.83 -0.51
C ASP A 131 4.35 -8.77 0.45
N ASN A 132 4.61 -8.65 1.76
CA ASN A 132 3.91 -9.38 2.80
C ASN A 132 2.40 -9.06 2.82
N MET A 133 2.00 -7.79 2.76
CA MET A 133 0.58 -7.39 2.68
C MET A 133 -0.10 -7.91 1.41
N GLN A 134 0.61 -7.93 0.27
CA GLN A 134 0.09 -8.47 -0.98
C GLN A 134 -0.10 -9.99 -0.90
N ASN A 135 0.85 -10.73 -0.32
CA ASN A 135 0.70 -12.16 -0.09
C ASN A 135 -0.47 -12.47 0.84
N ALA A 136 -0.67 -11.67 1.90
CA ALA A 136 -1.84 -11.79 2.77
C ALA A 136 -3.15 -11.58 2.00
N MET A 137 -3.22 -10.53 1.17
CA MET A 137 -4.36 -10.22 0.31
C MET A 137 -4.72 -11.39 -0.63
N ASP A 138 -3.73 -11.95 -1.31
CA ASP A 138 -3.91 -13.03 -2.29
C ASP A 138 -4.31 -14.36 -1.65
N THR A 139 -4.12 -14.49 -0.33
CA THR A 139 -4.44 -15.68 0.46
C THR A 139 -5.90 -15.68 0.95
N ILE A 140 -6.54 -14.51 1.10
CA ILE A 140 -7.94 -14.39 1.57
C ILE A 140 -8.91 -15.32 0.80
N PRO A 141 -8.89 -15.42 -0.55
CA PRO A 141 -9.86 -16.20 -1.29
C PRO A 141 -9.81 -17.71 -1.02
N VAL A 142 -8.66 -18.24 -0.58
CA VAL A 142 -8.48 -19.66 -0.26
C VAL A 142 -8.64 -19.95 1.23
N TYR A 143 -8.92 -18.93 2.04
CA TYR A 143 -9.22 -19.03 3.48
C TYR A 143 -8.10 -19.70 4.29
N ASP A 144 -6.84 -19.53 3.87
CA ASP A 144 -5.68 -19.98 4.63
C ASP A 144 -5.30 -18.92 5.66
N ILE A 145 -6.02 -18.95 6.79
CA ILE A 145 -5.93 -17.97 7.89
C ILE A 145 -4.51 -17.91 8.46
N GLY A 146 -3.83 -19.06 8.61
CA GLY A 146 -2.48 -19.11 9.16
C GLY A 146 -1.45 -18.41 8.26
N THR A 147 -1.60 -18.49 6.94
CA THR A 147 -0.75 -17.74 6.01
C THR A 147 -1.06 -16.24 6.07
N ILE A 148 -2.33 -15.82 6.16
CA ILE A 148 -2.69 -14.39 6.34
C ILE A 148 -2.03 -13.84 7.61
N GLU A 149 -2.17 -14.52 8.75
CA GLU A 149 -1.58 -14.12 10.02
C GLU A 149 -0.06 -14.04 9.95
N THR A 150 0.59 -15.02 9.31
CA THR A 150 2.05 -15.06 9.16
C THR A 150 2.56 -13.87 8.35
N MET A 151 1.92 -13.59 7.20
CA MET A 151 2.33 -12.49 6.33
C MET A 151 2.08 -11.12 6.98
N VAL A 152 0.95 -10.93 7.65
CA VAL A 152 0.67 -9.67 8.36
C VAL A 152 1.63 -9.49 9.55
N SER A 153 1.97 -10.55 10.28
CA SER A 153 2.97 -10.50 11.36
C SER A 153 4.38 -10.17 10.84
N ALA A 154 4.73 -10.66 9.66
CA ALA A 154 5.98 -10.29 8.99
C ALA A 154 5.98 -8.80 8.65
N ALA A 155 4.90 -8.27 8.04
CA ALA A 155 4.77 -6.84 7.77
C ALA A 155 4.88 -5.97 9.04
N ILE A 156 4.29 -6.40 10.17
CA ILE A 156 4.46 -5.70 11.47
C ILE A 156 5.93 -5.67 11.89
N THR A 157 6.65 -6.79 11.73
CA THR A 157 8.08 -6.87 12.03
C THR A 157 8.88 -5.95 11.12
N ASP A 158 8.49 -5.83 9.85
CA ASP A 158 9.14 -4.96 8.88
C ASP A 158 8.94 -3.48 9.21
N TYR A 159 7.80 -3.09 9.80
CA TYR A 159 7.62 -1.74 10.35
C TYR A 159 8.45 -1.50 11.63
N GLY A 160 9.06 -2.54 12.22
CA GLY A 160 9.92 -2.43 13.38
C GLY A 160 11.23 -1.71 13.05
N THR A 161 11.49 -0.60 13.74
CA THR A 161 12.50 0.37 13.31
C THR A 161 13.95 -0.03 13.53
N TYR A 162 14.77 0.35 12.55
CA TYR A 162 16.24 0.40 12.61
C TYR A 162 16.67 1.73 13.25
N ASP A 163 16.48 1.90 14.56
CA ASP A 163 16.74 3.16 15.26
C ASP A 163 18.22 3.57 15.29
N ASP A 164 19.13 2.61 15.09
CA ASP A 164 20.58 2.81 15.17
C ASP A 164 21.17 3.68 14.04
N GLY A 165 20.40 3.92 12.98
CA GLY A 165 20.82 4.66 11.79
C GLY A 165 20.72 6.18 11.90
N PHE A 166 19.99 6.70 12.89
CA PHE A 166 19.58 8.11 12.89
C PHE A 166 20.44 8.98 13.82
N THR A 167 21.12 10.00 13.28
CA THR A 167 21.99 10.89 14.08
C THR A 167 21.90 12.34 13.62
N GLN A 168 22.27 13.29 14.47
CA GLN A 168 22.41 14.72 14.11
C GLN A 168 21.16 15.29 13.44
N GLN A 169 19.98 14.86 13.90
CA GLN A 169 18.73 15.23 13.25
C GLN A 169 18.30 16.66 13.62
N PRO A 170 17.54 17.33 12.74
CA PRO A 170 16.95 18.62 13.09
C PRO A 170 15.96 18.47 14.26
N ASN A 171 16.04 19.40 15.21
CA ASN A 171 15.03 19.51 16.27
C ASN A 171 13.61 19.59 15.66
N PRO A 172 12.60 18.90 16.23
CA PRO A 172 12.61 18.31 17.57
C PRO A 172 12.97 16.81 17.63
N VAL A 173 13.39 16.17 16.54
CA VAL A 173 13.63 14.71 16.55
C VAL A 173 14.92 14.41 17.33
N PRO A 174 14.87 13.60 18.42
CA PRO A 174 16.06 13.24 19.17
C PRO A 174 17.03 12.38 18.35
N ASP A 175 18.32 12.44 18.67
CA ASP A 175 19.30 11.52 18.10
C ASP A 175 18.98 10.07 18.46
N GLY A 176 19.19 9.15 17.52
CA GLY A 176 18.89 7.73 17.66
C GLY A 176 17.41 7.39 17.56
N VAL A 177 16.54 8.35 17.23
CA VAL A 177 15.12 8.11 16.99
C VAL A 177 14.86 8.24 15.49
N SER A 178 14.18 7.23 14.93
CA SER A 178 13.68 7.33 13.56
C SER A 178 12.72 8.50 13.41
N PRO A 179 12.90 9.37 12.40
CA PRO A 179 11.92 10.41 12.11
C PRO A 179 10.65 9.83 11.44
N MET A 180 10.60 8.50 11.25
CA MET A 180 9.44 7.73 10.80
C MET A 180 8.69 7.05 11.97
N VAL A 181 9.17 7.15 13.21
CA VAL A 181 8.66 6.35 14.36
C VAL A 181 7.14 6.39 14.54
N ASP A 182 6.52 7.56 14.43
CA ASP A 182 5.05 7.69 14.58
C ASP A 182 4.29 6.99 13.42
N ILE A 183 4.87 7.02 12.21
CA ILE A 183 4.32 6.35 11.03
C ILE A 183 4.46 4.83 11.20
N ASP A 184 5.62 4.39 11.66
CA ASP A 184 5.93 2.98 11.94
C ASP A 184 4.98 2.41 13.00
N GLU A 185 4.80 3.10 14.12
CA GLU A 185 3.87 2.70 15.18
C GLU A 185 2.44 2.62 14.65
N ASN A 186 1.99 3.60 13.88
CA ASN A 186 0.66 3.58 13.29
C ASN A 186 0.47 2.39 12.32
N LEU A 187 1.48 2.04 11.52
CA LEU A 187 1.44 0.87 10.63
C LEU A 187 1.42 -0.46 11.42
N GLN A 188 2.20 -0.56 12.50
CA GLN A 188 2.16 -1.71 13.41
C GLN A 188 0.78 -1.86 14.07
N ASN A 189 0.16 -0.76 14.47
CA ASN A 189 -1.19 -0.75 15.05
C ASN A 189 -2.24 -1.21 14.02
N ILE A 190 -2.11 -0.81 12.76
CA ILE A 190 -2.95 -1.30 11.67
C ILE A 190 -2.74 -2.80 11.43
N GLY A 191 -1.49 -3.26 11.40
CA GLY A 191 -1.18 -4.69 11.31
C GLY A 191 -1.82 -5.48 12.46
N SER A 192 -1.75 -4.96 13.69
CA SER A 192 -2.36 -5.56 14.87
C SER A 192 -3.89 -5.61 14.78
N ILE A 193 -4.53 -4.57 14.23
CA ILE A 193 -5.97 -4.58 13.91
C ILE A 193 -6.28 -5.69 12.89
N ILE A 194 -5.49 -5.82 11.81
CA ILE A 194 -5.68 -6.86 10.80
C ILE A 194 -5.62 -8.26 11.43
N LEU A 195 -4.61 -8.53 12.27
CA LEU A 195 -4.47 -9.81 12.98
C LEU A 195 -5.68 -10.08 13.89
N ALA A 196 -6.08 -9.11 14.70
CA ALA A 196 -7.21 -9.27 15.62
C ALA A 196 -8.53 -9.57 14.91
N ILE A 197 -8.76 -9.00 13.72
CA ILE A 197 -9.96 -9.32 12.92
C ILE A 197 -9.80 -10.65 12.19
N THR A 198 -8.59 -11.00 11.73
CA THR A 198 -8.30 -12.27 11.06
C THR A 198 -8.50 -13.46 12.01
N ASP A 199 -8.13 -13.33 13.29
CA ASP A 199 -8.36 -14.36 14.32
C ASP A 199 -9.85 -14.73 14.50
N LEU A 200 -10.76 -13.82 14.16
CA LEU A 200 -12.21 -14.07 14.20
C LEU A 200 -12.70 -14.97 13.05
N MET A 201 -11.82 -15.36 12.11
CA MET A 201 -12.13 -16.24 10.99
C MET A 201 -12.03 -17.73 11.33
N HIS A 202 -11.41 -18.09 12.46
CA HIS A 202 -11.32 -19.46 13.00
C HIS A 202 -12.66 -19.95 13.57
#